data_AF-A0A9C7Z754-F1
#
_entry.id   AF-A0A9C7Z754-F1
#
_cell.length_a   1.000
_cell.length_b   1.000
_cell.length_c   1.000
_cell.angle_alpha   90.00
_cell.angle_beta   90.00
_cell.angle_gamma   90.00
#
_symmetry.space_group_name_H-M   'P 1'
#
loop_
_entity.id
_entity.type
_entity.pdbx_description
1 polymer ?
#
loop_
_entity_poly.entity_id
_entity_poly.type
_entity_poly.pdbx_seq_one_letter_code
_entity_poly.pdbx_strand_id
1 'polypeptide(L)' 'PEPPKVGETVTFDGSDSFDFDGQVVAYAWDFINDGKTDATGVTAKTSFAAAGSYDVTLTITDNDGNTDSITYTVDVK' A
#
# COMPACT_ATOMS: atom_id res chain seq x y z
N PRO A 1 11.96 7.98 8.68
CA PRO A 1 11.22 7.34 9.80
C PRO A 1 12.09 6.23 10.40
N GLU A 2 11.98 5.95 11.70
CA GLU A 2 12.56 4.71 12.24
C GLU A 2 11.77 3.52 11.67
N PRO A 3 12.42 2.38 11.35
CA PRO A 3 11.75 1.12 11.06
C PRO A 3 10.68 0.79 12.13
N PRO A 4 9.45 0.42 11.75
CA PRO A 4 8.45 -0.02 12.73
C PRO A 4 8.90 -1.29 13.44
N LYS A 5 8.46 -1.47 14.67
CA LYS A 5 8.73 -2.70 15.43
C LYS A 5 7.72 -3.79 15.09
N VAL A 6 8.09 -5.04 15.37
CA VAL A 6 7.14 -6.17 15.31
C VAL A 6 5.84 -5.85 16.07
N GLY A 7 4.71 -6.01 15.40
CA GLY A 7 3.37 -5.74 15.93
C GLY A 7 2.98 -4.25 16.00
N GLU A 8 3.87 -3.32 15.64
CA GLU A 8 3.53 -1.90 15.55
C GLU A 8 2.60 -1.66 14.35
N THR A 9 1.62 -0.76 14.54
CA THR A 9 0.72 -0.37 13.46
C THR A 9 1.41 0.59 12.52
N VAL A 10 1.54 0.19 11.27
CA VAL A 10 2.00 1.02 10.16
C VAL A 10 0.78 1.56 9.42
N THR A 11 0.78 2.86 9.14
CA THR A 11 -0.24 3.49 8.29
C THR A 11 0.37 3.84 6.95
N PHE A 12 -0.29 3.44 5.88
CA PHE A 12 0.04 3.78 4.51
C PHE A 12 -0.96 4.81 4.00
N ASP A 13 -0.47 5.74 3.20
CA ASP A 13 -1.26 6.83 2.64
C ASP A 13 -0.99 6.94 1.13
N GLY A 14 -2.05 6.74 0.35
CA GLY A 14 -2.07 6.89 -1.09
C GLY A 14 -2.70 8.20 -1.56
N SER A 15 -2.92 9.19 -0.67
CA SER A 15 -3.59 10.44 -1.03
C SER A 15 -2.91 11.24 -2.13
N ASP A 16 -1.60 11.03 -2.31
CA ASP A 16 -0.79 11.70 -3.34
C ASP A 16 -0.91 11.02 -4.71
N SER A 17 -1.60 9.87 -4.83
CA SER A 17 -1.92 9.27 -6.11
C SER A 17 -2.85 10.18 -6.91
N PHE A 18 -2.51 10.38 -8.17
CA PHE A 18 -3.25 11.26 -9.06
C PHE A 18 -3.29 10.69 -10.47
N ASP A 19 -4.25 11.17 -11.23
CA ASP A 19 -4.43 10.89 -12.65
C ASP A 19 -4.38 12.24 -13.40
N PHE A 20 -3.68 12.29 -14.53
CA PHE A 20 -3.44 13.55 -15.24
C PHE A 20 -4.65 14.02 -16.06
N ASP A 21 -5.47 13.09 -16.54
CA ASP A 21 -6.66 13.34 -17.37
C ASP A 21 -7.97 12.85 -16.73
N GLY A 22 -7.91 12.39 -15.48
CA GLY A 22 -9.07 11.94 -14.72
C GLY A 22 -8.87 12.00 -13.21
N GLN A 23 -9.40 10.98 -12.52
CA GLN A 23 -9.32 10.82 -11.08
C GLN A 23 -9.12 9.34 -10.72
N VAL A 24 -8.33 9.11 -9.67
CA VAL A 24 -8.23 7.79 -9.03
C VAL A 24 -9.52 7.47 -8.30
N VAL A 25 -10.11 6.30 -8.58
CA VAL A 25 -11.39 5.86 -8.00
C VAL A 25 -11.26 4.64 -7.08
N ALA A 26 -10.16 3.89 -7.15
CA ALA A 26 -9.91 2.74 -6.29
C ALA A 26 -8.45 2.62 -5.86
N TYR A 27 -8.26 2.05 -4.67
CA TYR A 27 -6.98 1.78 -4.04
C TYR A 27 -7.00 0.37 -3.46
N ALA A 28 -6.05 -0.46 -3.85
CA ALA A 28 -5.88 -1.83 -3.39
C ALA A 28 -4.45 -2.01 -2.87
N TRP A 29 -4.33 -2.41 -1.61
CA TRP A 29 -3.07 -2.64 -0.92
C TRP A 29 -2.81 -4.13 -0.77
N ASP A 30 -1.61 -4.57 -1.15
CA ASP A 30 -1.05 -5.89 -0.90
C ASP A 30 0.17 -5.71 0.01
N PHE A 31 0.08 -6.16 1.27
CA PHE A 31 1.11 -5.88 2.26
C PHE A 31 2.28 -6.85 2.25
N ILE A 32 2.15 -7.96 1.53
CA ILE A 32 3.17 -9.03 1.48
C ILE A 32 3.54 -9.43 0.05
N ASN A 33 3.06 -8.69 -0.94
CA ASN A 33 3.31 -8.86 -2.37
C ASN A 33 2.99 -10.28 -2.87
N ASP A 34 1.89 -10.87 -2.39
CA ASP A 34 1.44 -12.22 -2.77
C ASP A 34 0.44 -12.23 -3.94
N GLY A 35 0.12 -11.03 -4.48
CA GLY A 35 -0.83 -10.81 -5.55
C GLY A 35 -2.28 -10.72 -5.08
N LYS A 36 -2.54 -10.64 -3.76
CA LYS A 36 -3.89 -10.45 -3.21
C LYS A 36 -4.02 -9.10 -2.54
N THR A 37 -5.21 -8.51 -2.68
CA THR A 37 -5.57 -7.30 -1.94
C THR A 37 -5.88 -7.65 -0.49
N ASP A 38 -5.09 -7.11 0.43
CA ASP A 38 -5.27 -7.20 1.87
C ASP A 38 -6.15 -6.07 2.43
N ALA A 39 -6.06 -4.88 1.84
CA ALA A 39 -6.84 -3.71 2.26
C ALA A 39 -7.21 -2.80 1.09
N THR A 40 -8.24 -1.96 1.29
CA THR A 40 -8.69 -0.98 0.30
C THR A 40 -8.87 0.39 0.93
N GLY A 41 -8.89 1.42 0.09
CA GLY A 41 -9.08 2.81 0.48
C GLY A 41 -7.79 3.64 0.38
N VAL A 42 -7.96 4.96 0.37
CA VAL A 42 -6.85 5.94 0.21
C VAL A 42 -5.77 5.71 1.27
N THR A 43 -6.19 5.45 2.52
CA THR A 43 -5.29 5.07 3.62
C THR A 43 -5.56 3.64 4.04
N ALA A 44 -4.50 2.90 4.38
CA ALA A 44 -4.63 1.55 4.93
C ALA A 44 -3.69 1.35 6.13
N LYS A 45 -4.01 0.37 6.98
CA LYS A 45 -3.22 0.07 8.18
C LYS A 45 -2.95 -1.42 8.26
N THR A 46 -1.74 -1.77 8.66
CA THR A 46 -1.35 -3.15 8.96
C THR A 46 -0.30 -3.20 10.07
N SER A 47 0.02 -4.39 10.53
CA SER A 47 1.12 -4.67 11.46
C SER A 47 1.78 -5.97 11.06
N PHE A 48 3.10 -6.03 11.12
CA PHE A 48 3.87 -7.21 10.75
C PHE A 48 4.21 -8.06 11.98
N ALA A 49 3.93 -9.35 11.91
CA ALA A 49 4.04 -10.27 13.06
C ALA A 49 5.48 -10.75 13.33
N ALA A 50 6.42 -10.48 12.42
CA ALA A 50 7.83 -10.82 12.57
C ALA A 50 8.71 -9.69 12.02
N ALA A 51 9.96 -9.66 12.46
CA ALA A 51 10.97 -8.80 11.86
C ALA A 51 11.33 -9.34 10.47
N GLY A 52 11.60 -8.45 9.53
CA GLY A 52 11.81 -8.81 8.14
C GLY A 52 11.65 -7.62 7.21
N SER A 53 11.90 -7.85 5.93
CA SER A 53 11.65 -6.88 4.86
C SER A 53 10.38 -7.30 4.14
N TYR A 54 9.41 -6.38 4.06
CA TYR A 54 8.09 -6.61 3.47
C TYR A 54 7.88 -5.67 2.31
N ASP A 55 7.64 -6.21 1.11
CA ASP A 55 7.24 -5.41 -0.04
C ASP A 55 5.74 -5.16 0.04
N VAL A 56 5.36 -3.88 0.11
CA VAL A 56 3.98 -3.43 0.13
C VAL A 56 3.66 -2.79 -1.21
N THR A 57 2.69 -3.35 -1.92
CA THR A 57 2.26 -2.86 -3.23
C THR A 57 0.93 -2.13 -3.10
N LEU A 58 0.88 -0.87 -3.54
CA LEU A 58 -0.35 -0.15 -3.82
C LEU A 58 -0.68 -0.28 -5.30
N THR A 59 -1.88 -0.71 -5.64
CA THR A 59 -2.45 -0.63 -6.97
C THR A 59 -3.62 0.35 -6.96
N ILE A 60 -3.59 1.33 -7.85
CA ILE A 60 -4.66 2.30 -8.04
C ILE A 60 -5.42 1.99 -9.32
N THR A 61 -6.68 2.42 -9.39
CA THR A 61 -7.50 2.37 -10.61
C THR A 61 -8.13 3.73 -10.86
N ASP A 62 -8.06 4.24 -12.08
CA ASP A 62 -8.70 5.49 -12.50
C ASP A 62 -10.16 5.31 -12.94
N ASN A 63 -10.85 6.41 -13.25
CA ASN A 63 -12.24 6.38 -13.72
C ASN A 63 -12.43 5.77 -15.11
N ASP A 64 -11.36 5.55 -15.86
CA ASP A 64 -11.37 4.90 -17.17
C ASP A 64 -11.08 3.40 -17.08
N GLY A 65 -10.77 2.92 -15.86
CA GLY A 65 -10.48 1.53 -15.56
C GLY A 65 -9.03 1.13 -15.79
N ASN A 66 -8.12 2.09 -16.05
CA ASN A 66 -6.69 1.79 -16.10
C ASN A 66 -6.15 1.62 -14.68
N THR A 67 -5.07 0.86 -14.57
CA THR A 67 -4.42 0.58 -13.30
C THR A 67 -2.94 0.90 -13.36
N ASP A 68 -2.40 1.39 -12.26
CA ASP A 68 -0.96 1.51 -12.04
C ASP A 68 -0.60 1.05 -10.62
N SER A 69 0.65 0.63 -10.42
CA SER A 69 1.10 0.08 -9.15
C SER A 69 2.46 0.63 -8.73
N ILE A 70 2.64 0.82 -7.43
CA ILE A 70 3.93 1.12 -6.81
C ILE A 70 4.19 0.18 -5.64
N THR A 71 5.44 -0.27 -5.52
CA THR A 71 5.89 -1.12 -4.41
C THR A 71 6.83 -0.34 -3.50
N TYR A 72 6.60 -0.45 -2.20
CA TYR A 72 7.42 0.16 -1.15
C TYR A 72 7.89 -0.91 -0.17
N THR A 73 9.19 -0.97 0.08
CA THR A 73 9.76 -1.92 1.03
C THR A 73 9.75 -1.36 2.44
N VAL A 74 9.19 -2.13 3.38
CA VAL A 74 9.16 -1.82 4.81
C VAL A 74 10.04 -2.80 5.57
N ASP A 75 11.13 -2.30 6.12
CA ASP A 75 11.97 -3.07 7.04
C ASP A 75 11.39 -2.98 8.46
N VAL A 76 11.04 -4.12 9.04
CA VAL A 76 10.48 -4.26 10.39
C VAL A 76 11.57 -4.83 11.31
N LYS A 77 11.72 -4.25 12.50
CA LYS A 77 12.76 -4.63 13.47
C LYS A 77 12.24 -5.19 14.78
#